data_AF-A0A2M8G5A1-F1
#
_entry.id   AF-A0A2M8G5A1-F1
#
_cell.length_a   1.000
_cell.length_b   1.000
_cell.length_c   1.000
_cell.angle_alpha   90.00
_cell.angle_beta   90.00
_cell.angle_gamma   90.00
#
_symmetry.space_group_name_H-M   'P 1'
#
loop_
_entity.id
_entity.type
_entity.pdbx_description
1 polymer ?
#
loop_
_entity_poly.entity_id
_entity_poly.type
_entity_poly.pdbx_seq_one_letter_code
_entity_poly.pdbx_strand_id
1 'polypeptide(L)'
;MTTLELGVAVVILLSAVIAVFLAIDPGSLLQKARDQRRLADLNLLYKALEEYGLKYEHFPASGTCESSVGSCDTSCPCSPLGKDWSHESELYQGLVGGGFLAGLPVDAVNNQNYFYIYKAKCGREACGDKQCCAYYLGLNLENDKQDFVWVYTP
;
A
#
# COMPACT_ATOMS: atom_id res chain seq x y z
N MET A 1 17.10 32.50 44.89
CA MET A 1 17.27 31.27 44.10
C MET A 1 18.75 30.95 44.06
N THR A 2 19.15 29.81 44.63
CA THR A 2 20.55 29.44 44.88
C THR A 2 21.08 28.49 43.80
N THR A 3 22.40 28.44 43.59
CA THR A 3 23.05 27.60 42.55
C THR A 3 22.75 26.10 42.70
N LEU A 4 22.44 25.64 43.92
CA LEU A 4 22.00 24.29 44.23
C LEU A 4 20.60 23.97 43.66
N GLU A 5 19.63 24.87 43.81
CA GLU A 5 18.27 24.69 43.28
C GLU A 5 18.29 24.57 41.76
N LEU A 6 19.10 25.41 41.09
CA LEU A 6 19.27 25.36 39.64
C LEU A 6 19.95 24.05 39.20
N GLY A 7 20.96 23.58 39.92
CA GLY A 7 21.65 22.32 39.61
C GLY A 7 20.72 21.10 39.73
N VAL A 8 19.93 21.02 40.80
CA VAL A 8 18.95 19.94 41.00
C VAL A 8 17.87 19.97 39.91
N ALA A 9 17.37 21.15 39.57
CA ALA A 9 16.37 21.31 38.51
C ALA A 9 16.88 20.82 37.14
N VAL A 10 18.13 21.13 36.79
CA VAL A 10 18.76 20.69 35.53
C VAL A 10 18.94 19.17 35.49
N VAL A 11 19.40 18.56 36.58
CA VAL A 11 19.58 17.10 36.64
C VAL A 11 18.23 16.37 36.48
N ILE A 12 17.18 16.87 37.14
CA ILE A 12 15.83 16.31 37.00
C ILE A 12 15.35 16.45 35.55
N LEU A 13 15.50 17.62 34.93
CA LEU A 13 15.14 17.85 33.53
C LEU A 13 15.87 16.90 32.58
N LEU A 14 17.19 16.74 32.73
CA LEU A 14 17.98 15.86 31.88
C LEU A 14 17.60 14.39 32.06
N SER A 15 17.37 13.94 33.29
CA SER A 15 16.91 12.57 33.57
C SER A 15 15.52 12.29 32.98
N ALA A 16 14.61 13.26 33.03
CA ALA A 16 13.28 13.14 32.45
C ALA A 16 13.34 13.05 30.92
N VAL A 17 14.19 13.86 30.27
CA VAL A 17 14.40 13.79 28.82
C VAL A 17 14.97 12.44 28.40
N ILE A 18 15.97 11.92 29.11
CA ILE A 18 16.54 10.58 28.83
C ILE A 18 15.49 9.49 29.00
N ALA A 19 14.67 9.55 30.06
CA ALA A 19 13.60 8.58 30.29
C ALA A 19 12.56 8.57 29.15
N VAL A 20 12.23 9.74 28.59
CA VAL A 20 11.33 9.84 27.43
C VAL A 20 11.94 9.19 26.19
N PHE A 21 13.23 9.42 25.91
CA PHE A 21 13.89 8.80 24.76
C PHE A 21 14.02 7.28 24.88
N LEU A 22 14.21 6.75 26.09
CA LEU A 22 14.21 5.30 26.32
C LEU A 22 12.83 4.65 26.16
N ALA A 23 11.75 5.43 26.27
CA ALA A 23 10.38 4.93 26.12
C ALA A 23 9.91 4.86 24.65
N ILE A 24 10.63 5.47 23.71
CA ILE A 24 10.27 5.47 22.29
C ILE A 24 10.97 4.30 21.60
N ASP A 25 10.20 3.36 21.05
CA ASP A 25 10.73 2.36 20.12
C ASP A 25 10.75 2.94 18.69
N PRO A 26 11.92 3.31 18.14
CA PRO A 26 12.02 3.86 16.79
C PRO A 26 11.55 2.86 15.72
N GLY A 27 11.64 1.55 15.99
CA GLY A 27 11.15 0.51 15.09
C GLY A 27 9.63 0.64 14.88
N SER A 28 8.88 0.71 15.99
CA SER A 28 7.42 0.89 15.95
C SER A 28 6.98 2.20 15.27
N LEU A 29 7.74 3.28 15.43
CA LEU A 29 7.44 4.56 14.76
C LEU A 29 7.62 4.47 13.24
N LEU A 30 8.72 3.84 12.79
CA LEU A 30 8.95 3.64 11.37
C LEU A 30 7.93 2.69 10.74
N GLN A 31 7.53 1.64 11.47
CA GLN A 31 6.43 0.75 11.06
C GLN A 31 5.13 1.53 10.85
N LYS A 32 4.73 2.35 11.83
CA LYS A 32 3.53 3.20 11.72
C LYS A 32 3.61 4.17 10.54
N ALA A 33 4.77 4.79 10.30
CA ALA A 33 4.95 5.70 9.18
C ALA A 33 4.81 4.97 7.82
N ARG A 34 5.35 3.76 7.70
CA ARG A 34 5.19 2.93 6.49
C ARG A 34 3.74 2.49 6.30
N ASP A 35 3.06 2.07 7.36
CA ASP A 35 1.64 1.68 7.32
C ASP A 35 0.74 2.86 6.90
N GLN A 36 0.99 4.06 7.43
CA GLN A 36 0.27 5.27 6.99
C GLN A 36 0.49 5.56 5.50
N ARG A 37 1.72 5.37 5.00
CA ARG A 37 2.01 5.49 3.58
C ARG A 37 1.28 4.44 2.75
N ARG A 38 1.26 3.17 3.20
CA ARG A 38 0.53 2.07 2.54
C ARG A 38 -0.95 2.38 2.36
N LEU A 39 -1.59 2.91 3.39
CA LEU A 39 -3.00 3.31 3.33
C LEU A 39 -3.23 4.50 2.40
N ALA A 40 -2.31 5.48 2.38
CA ALA A 40 -2.38 6.61 1.46
C ALA A 40 -2.22 6.17 -0.01
N ASP A 41 -1.26 5.28 -0.28
CA ASP A 41 -1.02 4.69 -1.59
C ASP A 41 -2.22 3.84 -2.06
N LEU A 42 -2.82 3.05 -1.16
CA LEU A 42 -4.03 2.27 -1.46
C LEU A 42 -5.21 3.17 -1.83
N ASN A 43 -5.40 4.28 -1.10
CA ASN A 43 -6.45 5.24 -1.39
C ASN A 43 -6.21 5.97 -2.72
N LEU A 44 -4.94 6.20 -3.10
CA LEU A 44 -4.58 6.75 -4.40
C LEU A 44 -4.96 5.79 -5.53
N LEU A 45 -4.61 4.51 -5.40
CA LEU A 45 -4.99 3.45 -6.34
C LEU A 45 -6.52 3.31 -6.46
N TYR A 46 -7.21 3.26 -5.32
CA TYR A 46 -8.68 3.20 -5.27
C TYR A 46 -9.31 4.34 -6.07
N LYS A 47 -8.94 5.59 -5.78
CA LYS A 47 -9.50 6.76 -6.49
C LYS A 47 -9.24 6.71 -8.00
N ALA A 48 -8.02 6.34 -8.41
CA ALA A 48 -7.68 6.22 -9.82
C ALA A 48 -8.51 5.12 -10.52
N LEU A 49 -8.74 3.99 -9.85
CA LEU A 49 -9.60 2.92 -10.36
C LEU A 49 -11.06 3.38 -10.47
N GLU A 50 -11.60 4.06 -9.46
CA GLU A 50 -12.96 4.60 -9.52
C GLU A 50 -13.12 5.62 -10.66
N GLU A 51 -12.16 6.54 -10.83
CA GLU A 51 -12.16 7.49 -11.95
C GLU A 51 -12.07 6.78 -13.31
N TYR A 52 -11.24 5.74 -13.41
CA TYR A 52 -11.17 4.90 -14.61
C TYR A 52 -12.51 4.21 -14.90
N GLY A 53 -13.13 3.62 -13.87
CA GLY A 53 -14.42 2.94 -13.96
C GLY A 53 -15.55 3.89 -14.37
N LEU A 54 -15.56 5.13 -13.88
CA LEU A 54 -16.50 6.15 -14.31
C LEU A 54 -16.32 6.55 -15.77
N LYS A 55 -15.08 6.55 -16.28
CA LYS A 55 -14.77 6.98 -17.65
C LYS A 55 -15.06 5.88 -18.68
N TYR A 56 -14.72 4.63 -18.37
CA TYR A 56 -14.77 3.53 -19.33
C TYR A 56 -15.87 2.50 -19.03
N GLU A 57 -16.60 2.65 -17.92
CA GLU A 57 -17.67 1.76 -17.47
C GLU A 57 -17.24 0.31 -17.16
N HIS A 58 -15.92 0.10 -17.09
CA HIS A 58 -15.25 -1.13 -16.69
C HIS A 58 -13.93 -0.79 -15.97
N PHE A 59 -13.33 -1.77 -15.30
CA PHE A 59 -12.00 -1.67 -14.71
C PHE A 59 -10.94 -2.31 -15.62
N PRO A 60 -9.64 -1.97 -15.48
CA PRO A 60 -8.57 -2.62 -16.24
C PRO A 60 -8.60 -4.12 -15.98
N ALA A 61 -8.40 -4.97 -17.00
CA ALA A 61 -8.29 -6.39 -16.71
C ALA A 61 -7.01 -6.65 -15.92
N SER A 62 -6.99 -7.78 -15.21
CA SER A 62 -5.77 -8.34 -14.68
C SER A 62 -5.61 -9.75 -15.22
N GLY A 63 -4.37 -10.19 -15.40
CA GLY A 63 -4.08 -11.61 -15.48
C GLY A 63 -4.44 -12.31 -14.16
N THR A 64 -3.85 -13.48 -13.92
CA THR A 64 -4.11 -14.21 -12.68
C THR A 64 -3.74 -13.40 -11.45
N CYS A 65 -2.69 -12.58 -11.53
CA CYS A 65 -2.34 -11.64 -10.49
C CYS A 65 -1.44 -10.48 -10.93
N GLU A 66 -1.77 -9.25 -10.53
CA GLU A 66 -0.96 -8.03 -10.72
C GLU A 66 -0.50 -7.49 -9.36
N SER A 67 0.79 -7.20 -9.20
CA SER A 67 1.32 -6.66 -7.96
C SER A 67 2.51 -5.72 -8.14
N SER A 68 2.81 -4.94 -7.09
CA SER A 68 4.00 -4.08 -7.05
C SER A 68 5.32 -4.86 -6.99
N VAL A 69 5.26 -6.18 -6.86
CA VAL A 69 6.41 -7.11 -6.96
C VAL A 69 6.32 -7.97 -8.23
N GLY A 70 5.58 -7.52 -9.25
CA GLY A 70 5.49 -8.14 -10.56
C GLY A 70 4.13 -8.78 -10.87
N SER A 71 4.01 -9.31 -12.08
CA SER A 71 2.84 -10.02 -12.60
C SER A 71 3.22 -11.41 -13.09
N CYS A 72 2.33 -12.39 -12.90
CA CYS A 72 2.54 -13.79 -13.26
C CYS A 72 1.21 -14.55 -13.38
N ASP A 73 1.26 -15.68 -14.07
CA ASP A 73 0.07 -16.44 -14.47
C ASP A 73 -0.52 -17.35 -13.38
N THR A 74 0.10 -17.44 -12.19
CA THR A 74 -0.30 -18.38 -11.13
C THR A 74 -0.88 -17.71 -9.89
N SER A 75 -0.10 -16.89 -9.18
CA SER A 75 -0.51 -16.22 -7.94
C SER A 75 0.49 -15.13 -7.53
N CYS A 76 0.04 -14.06 -6.87
CA CYS A 76 0.96 -13.13 -6.21
C CYS A 76 1.32 -13.57 -4.78
N PRO A 77 2.54 -13.23 -4.31
CA PRO A 77 3.59 -12.57 -5.08
C PRO A 77 4.27 -13.54 -6.06
N CYS A 78 4.76 -13.01 -7.17
CA CYS A 78 5.42 -13.81 -8.20
C CYS A 78 6.77 -14.34 -7.73
N SER A 79 7.17 -15.50 -8.27
CA SER A 79 8.51 -16.08 -8.04
C SER A 79 9.23 -16.22 -9.38
N PRO A 80 10.39 -15.58 -9.58
CA PRO A 80 11.09 -14.69 -8.63
C PRO A 80 10.35 -13.37 -8.38
N LEU A 81 10.61 -12.75 -7.22
CA LEU A 81 10.06 -11.44 -6.88
C LEU A 81 10.58 -10.37 -7.84
N GLY A 82 9.65 -9.64 -8.46
CA GLY A 82 9.94 -8.40 -9.16
C GLY A 82 10.17 -7.24 -8.17
N LYS A 83 10.48 -6.08 -8.73
CA LYS A 83 10.69 -4.84 -7.97
C LYS A 83 9.66 -3.75 -8.25
N ASP A 84 8.80 -3.99 -9.24
CA ASP A 84 7.82 -3.04 -9.71
C ASP A 84 6.65 -3.79 -10.37
N TRP A 85 5.59 -3.04 -10.68
CA TRP A 85 4.47 -3.48 -11.49
C TRP A 85 4.92 -3.86 -12.91
N SER A 86 4.17 -4.74 -13.57
CA SER A 86 4.38 -5.01 -14.98
C SER A 86 3.92 -3.81 -15.80
N HIS A 87 4.82 -3.16 -16.54
CA HIS A 87 4.46 -2.02 -17.39
C HIS A 87 3.57 -2.43 -18.57
N GLU A 88 3.60 -3.70 -18.95
CA GLU A 88 2.78 -4.24 -20.03
C GLU A 88 1.38 -4.65 -19.54
N SER A 89 1.09 -4.58 -18.23
CA SER A 89 -0.23 -4.95 -17.75
C SER A 89 -1.28 -3.91 -18.08
N GLU A 90 -2.52 -4.37 -18.27
CA GLU A 90 -3.65 -3.49 -18.50
C GLU A 90 -3.88 -2.52 -17.35
N LEU A 91 -3.54 -2.90 -16.11
CA LEU A 91 -3.58 -1.99 -14.97
C LEU A 91 -2.63 -0.81 -15.16
N TYR A 92 -1.37 -1.08 -15.51
CA TYR A 92 -0.36 -0.03 -15.69
C TYR A 92 -0.73 0.85 -16.89
N GLN A 93 -1.05 0.25 -18.04
CA GLN A 93 -1.44 0.99 -19.23
C GLN A 93 -2.74 1.77 -19.02
N GLY A 94 -3.70 1.20 -18.29
CA GLY A 94 -4.98 1.82 -17.99
C GLY A 94 -4.86 3.03 -17.06
N LEU A 95 -4.14 2.89 -15.95
CA LEU A 95 -4.02 3.96 -14.94
C LEU A 95 -2.92 4.97 -15.26
N VAL A 96 -1.74 4.50 -15.65
CA VAL A 96 -0.59 5.38 -15.96
C VAL A 96 -0.66 5.86 -17.40
N GLY A 97 -0.79 4.93 -18.36
CA GLY A 97 -0.94 5.29 -19.77
C GLY A 97 -2.22 6.08 -20.06
N GLY A 98 -3.29 5.84 -19.29
CA GLY A 98 -4.54 6.60 -19.34
C GLY A 98 -4.50 7.96 -18.63
N GLY A 99 -3.42 8.29 -17.91
CA GLY A 99 -3.20 9.58 -17.27
C GLY A 99 -3.92 9.80 -15.95
N PHE A 100 -4.43 8.76 -15.30
CA PHE A 100 -5.03 8.84 -13.96
C PHE A 100 -3.98 8.93 -12.85
N LEU A 101 -2.81 8.34 -13.10
CA LEU A 101 -1.66 8.38 -12.21
C LEU A 101 -0.37 8.66 -12.98
N ALA A 102 0.58 9.35 -12.35
CA ALA A 102 1.93 9.51 -12.92
C ALA A 102 2.74 8.21 -12.86
N GLY A 103 2.36 7.29 -11.97
CA GLY A 103 2.97 5.98 -11.76
C GLY A 103 2.20 5.21 -10.70
N LEU A 104 2.28 3.88 -10.73
CA LEU A 104 1.71 3.06 -9.67
C LEU A 104 2.61 3.11 -8.42
N PRO A 105 2.06 3.24 -7.21
CA PRO A 105 2.86 3.26 -6.00
C PRO A 105 3.49 1.89 -5.75
N VAL A 106 4.69 1.91 -5.17
CA VAL A 106 5.43 0.72 -4.76
C VAL A 106 5.67 0.82 -3.26
N ASP A 107 5.48 -0.28 -2.53
CA ASP A 107 5.68 -0.31 -1.08
C ASP A 107 7.13 0.10 -0.74
N ALA A 108 7.34 0.73 0.41
CA ALA A 108 8.69 1.15 0.81
C ALA A 108 9.65 -0.03 1.04
N VAL A 109 9.11 -1.20 1.41
CA VAL A 109 9.86 -2.44 1.61
C VAL A 109 9.76 -3.35 0.37
N ASN A 110 8.59 -3.41 -0.26
CA ASN A 110 8.28 -4.13 -1.50
C ASN A 110 8.90 -5.53 -1.60
N ASN A 111 8.40 -6.45 -0.78
CA ASN A 111 8.90 -7.82 -0.68
C ASN A 111 7.76 -8.84 -0.66
N GLN A 112 8.06 -10.10 -0.33
CA GLN A 112 7.07 -11.19 -0.26
C GLN A 112 5.92 -10.93 0.72
N ASN A 113 6.11 -10.06 1.72
CA ASN A 113 5.12 -9.80 2.76
C ASN A 113 4.46 -8.43 2.60
N TYR A 114 5.18 -7.43 2.11
CA TYR A 114 4.69 -6.05 2.00
C TYR A 114 4.74 -5.61 0.55
N PHE A 115 3.59 -5.66 -0.12
CA PHE A 115 3.41 -5.28 -1.51
C PHE A 115 1.93 -4.99 -1.77
N TYR A 116 1.63 -4.30 -2.86
CA TYR A 116 0.26 -4.03 -3.28
C TYR A 116 -0.21 -5.07 -4.28
N ILE A 117 -1.47 -5.49 -4.19
CA ILE A 117 -2.10 -6.44 -5.12
C ILE A 117 -3.32 -5.80 -5.75
N TYR A 118 -3.46 -6.01 -7.05
CA TYR A 118 -4.68 -5.75 -7.80
C TYR A 118 -5.18 -7.02 -8.45
N LYS A 119 -6.49 -7.27 -8.36
CA LYS A 119 -7.15 -8.36 -9.06
C LYS A 119 -8.50 -7.92 -9.59
N ALA A 120 -8.63 -7.86 -10.90
CA ALA A 120 -9.89 -7.60 -11.56
C ALA A 120 -10.82 -8.83 -11.46
N LYS A 121 -12.11 -8.57 -11.35
CA LYS A 121 -13.16 -9.57 -11.47
C LYS A 121 -13.84 -9.34 -12.82
N CYS A 122 -13.61 -10.29 -13.72
CA CYS A 122 -13.99 -10.19 -15.13
C CYS A 122 -14.87 -11.37 -15.55
N GLY A 123 -15.54 -11.21 -16.70
CA GLY A 123 -16.29 -12.27 -17.36
C GLY A 123 -17.80 -12.24 -17.12
N ARG A 124 -18.55 -12.93 -18.00
CA ARG A 124 -20.01 -12.83 -18.08
C ARG A 124 -20.76 -13.28 -16.84
N GLU A 125 -20.25 -14.29 -16.16
CA GLU A 125 -20.87 -14.81 -14.94
C GLU A 125 -20.74 -13.83 -13.77
N ALA A 126 -19.66 -13.03 -13.75
CA ALA A 126 -19.41 -12.04 -12.72
C ALA A 126 -20.00 -10.66 -13.05
N CYS A 127 -20.03 -10.30 -14.34
CA CYS A 127 -20.18 -8.92 -14.80
C CYS A 127 -21.16 -8.72 -15.96
N GLY A 128 -21.88 -9.75 -16.40
CA GLY A 128 -22.76 -9.67 -17.57
C GLY A 128 -21.98 -9.35 -18.85
N ASP A 129 -22.49 -8.45 -19.70
CA ASP A 129 -21.82 -8.10 -20.96
C ASP A 129 -20.57 -7.22 -20.78
N LYS A 130 -20.25 -6.79 -19.56
CA LYS A 130 -19.08 -5.96 -19.26
C LYS A 130 -17.81 -6.81 -19.16
N GLN A 131 -16.67 -6.27 -19.59
CA GLN A 131 -15.35 -6.93 -19.50
C GLN A 131 -14.98 -7.25 -18.04
N CYS A 132 -14.80 -6.21 -17.21
CA CYS A 132 -14.47 -6.32 -15.78
C CYS A 132 -15.26 -5.27 -15.00
N CYS A 133 -16.13 -5.70 -14.08
CA CYS A 133 -17.08 -4.85 -13.38
C CYS A 133 -16.69 -4.58 -11.92
N ALA A 134 -15.78 -5.36 -11.37
CA ALA A 134 -15.39 -5.30 -9.97
C ALA A 134 -13.89 -5.56 -9.84
N TYR A 135 -13.31 -5.22 -8.70
CA TYR A 135 -11.91 -5.51 -8.41
C TYR A 135 -11.66 -5.70 -6.93
N TYR A 136 -10.52 -6.33 -6.64
CA TYR A 136 -9.93 -6.45 -5.32
C TYR A 136 -8.61 -5.68 -5.31
N LEU A 137 -8.42 -4.87 -4.27
CA LEU A 137 -7.18 -4.18 -4.01
C LEU A 137 -6.67 -4.57 -2.63
N GLY A 138 -5.41 -4.98 -2.52
CA GLY A 138 -4.85 -5.59 -1.32
C GLY A 138 -3.54 -4.96 -0.87
N LEU A 139 -3.34 -4.88 0.45
CA LEU A 139 -2.02 -4.64 1.07
C LEU A 139 -1.89 -5.39 2.40
N ASN A 140 -0.67 -5.53 2.91
CA ASN A 140 -0.40 -5.95 4.30
C ASN A 140 0.15 -4.80 5.13
N LEU A 141 -0.27 -4.70 6.39
CA LEU A 141 0.27 -3.75 7.36
C LEU A 141 1.31 -4.43 8.25
N GLU A 142 2.30 -3.66 8.72
CA GLU A 142 3.31 -4.19 9.65
C GLU A 142 2.74 -4.36 11.06
N ASN A 143 1.83 -3.48 11.46
CA ASN A 143 1.18 -3.53 12.78
C ASN A 143 -0.03 -4.48 12.84
N ASP A 144 -0.57 -4.90 11.69
CA ASP A 144 -1.66 -5.87 11.61
C ASP A 144 -1.22 -7.06 10.75
N LYS A 145 -0.76 -8.12 11.42
CA LYS A 145 -0.24 -9.33 10.78
C LYS A 145 -1.35 -10.28 10.30
N GLN A 146 -2.62 -9.87 10.37
CA GLN A 146 -3.75 -10.70 9.98
C GLN A 146 -4.07 -10.51 8.50
N ASP A 147 -3.36 -11.27 7.65
CA ASP A 147 -3.61 -11.39 6.21
C ASP A 147 -3.72 -10.06 5.44
N PHE A 148 -3.93 -10.16 4.12
CA PHE A 148 -4.13 -8.99 3.27
C PHE A 148 -5.40 -8.24 3.67
N VAL A 149 -5.26 -6.93 3.88
CA VAL A 149 -6.38 -5.99 3.94
C VAL A 149 -6.89 -5.80 2.53
N TRP A 150 -8.11 -6.27 2.26
CA TRP A 150 -8.75 -6.18 0.95
C TRP A 150 -9.82 -5.09 0.90
N VAL A 151 -9.78 -4.29 -0.15
CA VAL A 151 -10.87 -3.43 -0.58
C VAL A 151 -11.54 -4.09 -1.78
N TYR A 152 -12.86 -4.29 -1.71
CA TYR A 152 -13.68 -4.83 -2.80
C TYR A 152 -14.65 -3.76 -3.29
N THR A 153 -14.65 -3.52 -4.60
CA THR A 153 -15.65 -2.69 -5.27
C THR A 153 -16.48 -3.57 -6.22
N PRO A 154 -17.81 -3.66 -6.05
CA PRO A 154 -18.71 -4.42 -6.91
C PRO A 154 -19.00 -3.74 -8.25
#